data_AF-A0A538D4N6-F1
#
_entry.id   AF-A0A538D4N6-F1
#
_cell.length_a   1.000
_cell.length_b   1.000
_cell.length_c   1.000
_cell.angle_alpha   90.00
_cell.angle_beta   90.00
_cell.angle_gamma   90.00
#
_symmetry.space_group_name_H-M   'P 1'
#
loop_
_entity.id
_entity.type
_entity.pdbx_description
1 polymer ?
#
loop_
_entity_poly.entity_id
_entity_poly.type
_entity_poly.pdbx_seq_one_letter_code
_entity_poly.pdbx_strand_id
1 'polypeptide(L)'
;MSTSIHAADVDPPLPQVTPWNAFYWTAGAEGVLRMQRCSACGRLQHPPASRCALCKSVSIEIVDLSGKGTVEAVTVNSQHWHPAFVEPYAVAIVALDEDRAVRLTTNVINVGPDDVAIGMAVRVVFHHVSDVWLPLFEPDSDRSPREPALGDVHVPSHDAERAPRTFNVPRLQDKFERNVVISGIGMSQVGRRLGRDPLGLMVDACLAAVDDAGLTIADIDGLSSYPGAALFALNGSNGGGLFPLEETLRVRPVW
;
A
#
# COMPACT_ATOMS: atom_id res chain seq x y z
N MET A 1 -9.34 -5.41 34.17
CA MET A 1 -9.81 -4.01 34.18
C MET A 1 -10.09 -3.65 32.75
N SER A 2 -11.36 -3.40 32.41
CA SER A 2 -11.81 -3.14 31.04
C SER A 2 -11.41 -1.72 30.69
N THR A 3 -10.40 -1.54 29.83
CA THR A 3 -10.02 -0.22 29.34
C THR A 3 -11.01 0.18 28.26
N SER A 4 -12.09 0.82 28.68
CA SER A 4 -13.03 1.47 27.79
C SER A 4 -12.28 2.49 26.93
N ILE A 5 -12.52 2.47 25.62
CA ILE A 5 -12.04 3.49 24.69
C ILE A 5 -12.58 4.83 25.21
N HIS A 6 -11.71 5.67 25.78
CA HIS A 6 -12.04 7.07 25.96
C HIS A 6 -12.10 7.66 24.55
N ALA A 7 -13.32 7.80 24.03
CA ALA A 7 -13.55 8.58 22.83
C ALA A 7 -13.05 9.99 23.11
N ALA A 8 -11.94 10.37 22.48
CA ALA A 8 -11.63 11.77 22.30
C ALA A 8 -12.78 12.40 21.50
N ASP A 9 -13.15 13.65 21.81
CA ASP A 9 -14.19 14.40 21.09
C ASP A 9 -13.80 14.75 19.62
N VAL A 10 -12.78 14.09 19.07
CA VAL A 10 -12.19 14.36 17.76
C VAL A 10 -12.02 13.04 17.01
N ASP A 11 -12.61 12.97 15.82
CA ASP A 11 -12.46 11.82 14.93
C ASP A 11 -11.00 11.66 14.46
N PRO A 12 -10.51 10.42 14.31
CA PRO A 12 -9.20 10.19 13.71
C PRO A 12 -9.18 10.62 12.24
N PRO A 13 -7.99 10.92 11.67
CA PRO A 13 -7.87 11.17 10.24
C PRO A 13 -8.38 9.95 9.46
N LEU A 14 -9.39 10.18 8.61
CA LEU A 14 -10.02 9.12 7.84
C LEU A 14 -9.39 9.01 6.44
N PRO A 15 -9.29 7.78 5.90
CA PRO A 15 -8.87 7.58 4.52
C PRO A 15 -9.92 8.15 3.57
N GLN A 16 -9.48 8.69 2.44
CA GLN A 16 -10.39 9.03 1.35
C GLN A 16 -10.93 7.73 0.72
N VAL A 17 -12.24 7.52 0.81
CA VAL A 17 -12.92 6.43 0.13
C VAL A 17 -13.06 6.75 -1.35
N THR A 18 -12.62 5.81 -2.18
CA THR A 18 -12.65 5.86 -3.65
C THR A 18 -13.28 4.56 -4.18
N PRO A 19 -13.75 4.52 -5.44
CA PRO A 19 -14.26 3.29 -6.04
C PRO A 19 -13.26 2.11 -6.01
N TRP A 20 -11.95 2.39 -5.90
CA TRP A 20 -10.87 1.39 -5.95
C TRP A 20 -10.49 0.82 -4.59
N ASN A 21 -10.88 1.46 -3.49
CA ASN A 21 -10.57 1.03 -2.13
C ASN A 21 -11.82 0.88 -1.24
N ALA A 22 -13.00 1.26 -1.72
CA ALA A 22 -14.25 1.19 -0.96
C ALA A 22 -14.51 -0.20 -0.39
N PHE A 23 -14.24 -1.26 -1.18
CA PHE A 23 -14.41 -2.63 -0.72
C PHE A 23 -13.66 -2.93 0.59
N TYR A 24 -12.52 -2.28 0.85
CA TYR A 24 -11.73 -2.47 2.06
C TYR A 24 -12.28 -1.62 3.21
N TRP A 25 -12.62 -0.35 2.93
CA TRP A 25 -13.03 0.62 3.96
C TRP A 25 -14.50 0.50 4.39
N THR A 26 -15.38 -0.11 3.60
CA THR A 26 -16.82 -0.23 3.92
C THR A 26 -17.26 -1.64 4.31
N ALA A 27 -16.47 -2.68 4.01
CA ALA A 27 -16.84 -4.06 4.30
C ALA A 27 -16.97 -4.38 5.79
N GLY A 28 -16.37 -3.57 6.66
CA GLY A 28 -16.57 -3.67 8.10
C GLY A 28 -18.02 -3.47 8.55
N ALA A 29 -18.88 -2.85 7.73
CA ALA A 29 -20.33 -2.80 7.96
C ALA A 29 -20.97 -4.20 8.02
N GLU A 30 -20.40 -5.15 7.28
CA GLU A 30 -20.78 -6.56 7.26
C GLU A 30 -19.96 -7.41 8.25
N GLY A 31 -19.02 -6.79 8.97
CA GLY A 31 -18.09 -7.49 9.86
C GLY A 31 -17.04 -8.32 9.14
N VAL A 32 -16.79 -8.06 7.85
CA VAL A 32 -15.88 -8.85 7.00
C VAL A 32 -14.69 -8.00 6.55
N LEU A 33 -13.49 -8.56 6.65
CA LEU A 33 -12.29 -7.97 6.05
C LEU A 33 -12.20 -8.41 4.59
N ARG A 34 -12.22 -7.45 3.65
CA ARG A 34 -12.04 -7.72 2.22
C ARG A 34 -10.67 -7.28 1.75
N MET A 35 -10.07 -8.05 0.85
CA MET A 35 -8.78 -7.71 0.26
C MET A 35 -8.72 -8.08 -1.22
N GLN A 36 -7.81 -7.46 -1.95
CA GLN A 36 -7.51 -7.88 -3.30
C GLN A 36 -6.66 -9.15 -3.32
N ARG A 37 -7.02 -10.09 -4.20
CA ARG A 37 -6.25 -11.28 -4.55
C ARG A 37 -5.94 -11.26 -6.04
N CYS A 38 -4.71 -11.57 -6.41
CA CYS A 38 -4.38 -11.80 -7.81
C CYS A 38 -4.83 -13.19 -8.23
N SER A 39 -5.74 -13.29 -9.20
CA SER A 39 -6.23 -14.58 -9.70
C SER A 39 -5.18 -15.34 -10.53
N ALA A 40 -4.11 -14.67 -10.97
CA ALA A 40 -3.02 -15.30 -11.73
C ALA A 40 -1.97 -15.99 -10.83
N CYS A 41 -1.66 -15.44 -9.66
CA CYS A 41 -0.64 -16.00 -8.76
C CYS A 41 -1.12 -16.28 -7.33
N GLY A 42 -2.40 -16.03 -7.02
CA GLY A 42 -3.01 -16.27 -5.71
C GLY A 42 -2.65 -15.25 -4.62
N ARG A 43 -1.73 -14.32 -4.90
CA ARG A 43 -1.18 -13.37 -3.92
C ARG A 43 -2.23 -12.37 -3.42
N LEU A 44 -2.35 -12.21 -2.11
CA LEU A 44 -3.07 -11.07 -1.54
C LEU A 44 -2.23 -9.79 -1.63
N GLN A 45 -2.88 -8.63 -1.74
CA GLN A 45 -2.20 -7.34 -1.77
C GLN A 45 -2.91 -6.28 -0.93
N HIS A 46 -2.10 -5.56 -0.15
CA HIS A 46 -2.47 -4.38 0.58
C HIS A 46 -1.28 -3.40 0.56
N PRO A 47 -1.50 -2.09 0.31
CA PRO A 47 -2.76 -1.45 -0.05
C PRO A 47 -3.34 -1.93 -1.40
N PRO A 48 -4.62 -1.61 -1.73
CA PRO A 48 -5.20 -1.91 -3.03
C PRO A 48 -4.40 -1.29 -4.18
N ALA A 49 -4.20 -2.06 -5.26
CA ALA A 49 -3.43 -1.65 -6.43
C ALA A 49 -4.09 -2.16 -7.73
N SER A 50 -3.80 -1.48 -8.84
CA SER A 50 -4.35 -1.83 -10.17
C SER A 50 -3.70 -3.05 -10.81
N ARG A 51 -2.52 -3.47 -10.32
CA ARG A 51 -1.75 -4.62 -10.81
C ARG A 51 -1.14 -5.38 -9.65
N CYS A 52 -0.92 -6.67 -9.85
CA CYS A 52 -0.25 -7.50 -8.87
C CYS A 52 1.18 -7.01 -8.62
N ALA A 53 1.52 -6.74 -7.36
CA ALA A 53 2.85 -6.31 -6.96
C ALA A 53 3.96 -7.32 -7.36
N LEU A 54 3.60 -8.61 -7.43
CA LEU A 54 4.49 -9.73 -7.73
C LEU A 54 4.54 -10.05 -9.24
N CYS A 55 3.42 -10.50 -9.83
CA CYS A 55 3.40 -11.00 -11.21
C CYS A 55 2.96 -9.97 -12.27
N LYS A 56 2.62 -8.74 -11.87
CA LYS A 56 2.17 -7.64 -12.76
C LYS A 56 0.87 -7.85 -13.53
N SER A 57 0.19 -8.98 -13.30
CA SER A 57 -1.15 -9.23 -13.84
C SER A 57 -2.16 -8.18 -13.37
N VAL A 58 -3.10 -7.87 -14.26
CA VAL A 58 -4.28 -7.03 -14.00
C VAL A 58 -5.49 -7.85 -13.52
N SER A 59 -5.37 -9.19 -13.47
CA SER A 59 -6.42 -10.09 -13.00
C SER A 59 -6.47 -10.06 -11.47
N ILE A 60 -7.17 -9.07 -10.94
CA ILE A 60 -7.35 -8.83 -9.51
C ILE A 60 -8.82 -8.99 -9.15
N GLU A 61 -9.10 -9.81 -8.15
CA GLU A 61 -10.43 -10.02 -7.58
C GLU A 61 -10.47 -9.54 -6.12
N ILE A 62 -11.67 -9.31 -5.61
CA ILE A 62 -11.88 -8.97 -4.19
C ILE A 62 -12.39 -10.23 -3.50
N VAL A 63 -11.75 -10.60 -2.39
CA VAL A 63 -12.10 -11.77 -1.59
C VAL A 63 -12.41 -11.40 -0.16
N ASP A 64 -13.36 -12.10 0.44
CA ASP A 64 -13.64 -12.08 1.87
C ASP A 64 -12.58 -12.91 2.62
N LEU A 65 -12.06 -12.38 3.71
CA LEU A 65 -11.06 -13.02 4.55
C LEU A 65 -11.65 -13.39 5.91
N SER A 66 -11.02 -14.35 6.58
CA SER A 66 -11.38 -14.77 7.94
C SER A 66 -11.19 -13.67 8.98
N GLY A 67 -10.38 -12.66 8.68
CA GLY A 67 -10.00 -11.60 9.60
C GLY A 67 -9.01 -12.06 10.68
N LYS A 68 -8.48 -13.28 10.59
CA LYS A 68 -7.51 -13.82 11.55
C LYS A 68 -6.08 -13.52 11.13
N GLY A 69 -5.23 -13.24 12.11
CA GLY A 69 -3.84 -12.94 11.86
C GLY A 69 -2.93 -13.17 13.05
N THR A 70 -1.67 -12.81 12.86
CA THR A 70 -0.60 -12.92 13.86
C THR A 70 0.21 -11.64 13.86
N VAL A 71 0.54 -11.13 15.05
CA VAL A 71 1.43 -9.97 15.21
C VAL A 71 2.85 -10.37 14.81
N GLU A 72 3.41 -9.75 13.77
CA GLU A 72 4.77 -9.99 13.27
C GLU A 72 5.78 -8.94 13.78
N ALA A 73 5.30 -7.72 14.03
CA ALA A 73 6.08 -6.65 14.64
C ALA A 73 5.15 -5.75 15.46
N VAL A 74 5.68 -5.13 16.51
CA VAL A 74 4.92 -4.22 17.37
C VAL A 74 5.83 -3.11 17.88
N THR A 75 5.27 -1.91 18.01
CA THR A 75 5.86 -0.80 18.76
C THR A 75 4.78 -0.14 19.60
N VAL A 76 5.18 0.41 20.74
CA VAL A 76 4.29 1.18 21.62
C VAL A 76 4.58 2.66 21.41
N ASN A 77 3.58 3.39 20.92
CA ASN A 77 3.69 4.83 20.79
C ASN A 77 3.18 5.50 22.08
N SER A 78 4.10 6.18 22.77
CA SER A 78 3.81 6.98 23.97
C SER A 78 3.84 8.49 23.70
N GLN A 79 4.05 8.89 22.45
CA GLN A 79 4.09 10.30 22.05
C GLN A 79 2.75 10.77 21.51
N HIS A 80 2.29 11.92 22.00
CA HIS A 80 1.05 12.54 21.52
C HIS A 80 1.22 13.20 20.15
N TRP A 81 0.63 12.59 19.12
CA TRP A 81 0.68 13.08 17.74
C TRP A 81 -0.65 13.68 17.26
N HIS A 82 -1.78 13.21 17.78
CA HIS A 82 -3.10 13.65 17.36
C HIS A 82 -4.13 13.47 18.49
N PRO A 83 -5.06 14.42 18.71
CA PRO A 83 -6.04 14.36 19.80
C PRO A 83 -6.92 13.10 19.82
N ALA A 84 -7.18 12.52 18.64
CA ALA A 84 -7.99 11.30 18.49
C ALA A 84 -7.32 10.02 19.03
N PHE A 85 -6.01 10.06 19.31
CA PHE A 85 -5.30 8.92 19.87
C PHE A 85 -4.96 9.19 21.33
N VAL A 86 -5.30 8.24 22.19
CA VAL A 86 -5.00 8.28 23.62
C VAL A 86 -3.77 7.42 23.86
N GLU A 87 -2.67 8.02 24.30
CA GLU A 87 -1.43 7.30 24.60
C GLU A 87 -1.48 6.60 25.97
N PRO A 88 -0.72 5.51 26.16
CA PRO A 88 0.03 4.79 25.12
C PRO A 88 -0.87 3.89 24.27
N TYR A 89 -0.47 3.63 23.02
CA TYR A 89 -1.15 2.67 22.15
C TYR A 89 -0.16 1.81 21.35
N ALA A 90 -0.55 0.55 21.11
CA ALA A 90 0.26 -0.38 20.32
C ALA A 90 -0.04 -0.22 18.82
N VAL A 91 1.01 -0.06 18.02
CA VAL A 91 0.97 -0.15 16.56
C VAL A 91 1.64 -1.47 16.18
N ALA A 92 0.90 -2.32 15.49
CA ALA A 92 1.35 -3.64 15.08
C ALA A 92 1.37 -3.79 13.57
N ILE A 93 2.27 -4.64 13.09
CA ILE A 93 2.23 -5.23 11.77
C ILE A 93 1.62 -6.62 11.91
N VAL A 94 0.43 -6.82 11.35
CA VAL A 94 -0.29 -8.08 11.39
C VAL A 94 -0.13 -8.81 10.05
N ALA A 95 0.29 -10.07 10.10
CA ALA A 95 0.21 -11.00 8.98
C ALA A 95 -1.12 -11.76 9.02
N LEU A 96 -1.85 -11.79 7.90
CA LEU A 96 -3.09 -12.54 7.78
C LEU A 96 -2.81 -14.03 7.55
N ASP A 97 -3.75 -14.87 7.99
CA ASP A 97 -3.61 -16.32 7.90
C ASP A 97 -3.67 -16.85 6.47
N GLU A 98 -4.44 -16.18 5.60
CA GLU A 98 -4.59 -16.55 4.19
C GLU A 98 -3.33 -16.26 3.36
N ASP A 99 -2.57 -15.22 3.71
CA ASP A 99 -1.30 -14.89 3.06
C ASP A 99 -0.38 -14.17 4.04
N ARG A 100 0.57 -14.93 4.57
CA ARG A 100 1.56 -14.44 5.54
C ARG A 100 2.53 -13.42 4.98
N ALA A 101 2.39 -12.93 3.76
CA ALA A 101 3.24 -11.87 3.24
C ALA A 101 2.57 -10.52 3.11
N VAL A 102 1.24 -10.49 3.21
CA VAL A 102 0.55 -9.23 3.42
C VAL A 102 0.84 -8.75 4.84
N ARG A 103 1.14 -7.47 4.96
CA ARG A 103 1.48 -6.79 6.21
C ARG A 103 0.47 -5.67 6.41
N LEU A 104 -0.39 -5.81 7.41
CA LEU A 104 -1.35 -4.78 7.80
C LEU A 104 -0.80 -3.98 8.96
N THR A 105 -0.56 -2.69 8.73
CA THR A 105 -0.22 -1.75 9.81
C THR A 105 -1.51 -1.29 10.47
N THR A 106 -1.68 -1.58 11.75
CA THR A 106 -2.93 -1.35 12.49
C THR A 106 -2.68 -1.24 13.99
N ASN A 107 -3.71 -0.94 14.78
CA ASN A 107 -3.65 -0.99 16.24
C ASN A 107 -4.19 -2.32 16.76
N VAL A 108 -3.61 -2.78 17.88
CA VAL A 108 -4.17 -3.86 18.67
C VAL A 108 -4.86 -3.27 19.90
N ILE A 109 -6.14 -3.55 20.05
CA ILE A 109 -7.01 -3.02 21.10
C ILE A 109 -7.52 -4.14 22.01
N ASN A 110 -8.25 -3.78 23.06
CA ASN A 110 -8.77 -4.71 24.08
C ASN A 110 -7.66 -5.51 24.81
N VAL A 111 -6.46 -4.94 24.86
CA VAL A 111 -5.27 -5.47 25.53
C VAL A 111 -4.39 -4.28 25.95
N GLY A 112 -3.60 -4.43 27.02
CA GLY A 112 -2.62 -3.41 27.40
C GLY A 112 -1.60 -3.21 26.27
N PRO A 113 -1.20 -1.97 25.93
CA PRO A 113 -0.24 -1.73 24.84
C PRO A 113 1.07 -2.50 25.01
N ASP A 114 1.57 -2.60 26.24
CA ASP A 114 2.80 -3.33 26.59
C ASP A 114 2.61 -4.85 26.63
N ASP A 115 1.37 -5.34 26.63
CA ASP A 115 1.06 -6.77 26.60
C ASP A 115 0.98 -7.32 25.16
N VAL A 116 1.00 -6.45 24.14
CA VAL A 116 1.01 -6.85 22.73
C VAL A 116 2.39 -7.40 22.37
N ALA A 117 2.46 -8.68 22.02
CA ALA A 117 3.70 -9.38 21.74
C ALA A 117 3.75 -9.95 20.32
N ILE A 118 4.96 -10.07 19.78
CA ILE A 118 5.19 -10.79 18.53
C ILE A 118 4.75 -12.25 18.70
N GLY A 119 4.04 -12.78 17.69
CA GLY A 119 3.44 -14.11 17.69
C GLY A 119 2.04 -14.17 18.32
N MET A 120 1.54 -13.09 18.89
CA MET A 120 0.18 -13.00 19.42
C MET A 120 -0.85 -13.26 18.29
N ALA A 121 -1.75 -14.20 18.55
CA ALA A 121 -2.89 -14.46 17.67
C ALA A 121 -3.94 -13.35 17.85
N VAL A 122 -4.42 -12.80 16.73
CA VAL A 122 -5.35 -11.68 16.71
C VAL A 122 -6.46 -11.89 15.70
N ARG A 123 -7.60 -11.25 15.92
CA ARG A 123 -8.72 -11.20 14.98
C ARG A 123 -9.16 -9.76 14.74
N VAL A 124 -9.67 -9.51 13.53
CA VAL A 124 -10.11 -8.18 13.11
C VAL A 124 -11.37 -7.77 13.88
N VAL A 125 -11.42 -6.49 14.23
CA VAL A 125 -12.60 -5.78 14.71
C VAL A 125 -12.67 -4.43 13.99
N PHE A 126 -13.87 -3.88 13.85
CA PHE A 126 -14.07 -2.68 13.05
C PHE A 126 -14.50 -1.51 13.92
N HIS A 127 -13.72 -0.43 13.88
CA HIS A 127 -14.11 0.84 14.48
C HIS A 127 -14.79 1.71 13.41
N HIS A 128 -16.07 1.98 13.60
CA HIS A 128 -16.88 2.75 12.67
C HIS A 128 -16.80 4.26 12.95
N VAL A 129 -16.39 5.03 11.94
CA VAL A 129 -16.36 6.50 11.97
C VAL A 129 -16.88 7.02 10.64
N SER A 130 -17.97 7.81 10.67
CA SER A 130 -18.65 8.33 9.48
C SER A 130 -19.11 7.23 8.50
N ASP A 131 -18.37 7.03 7.41
CA ASP A 131 -18.62 6.10 6.30
C ASP A 131 -17.48 5.07 6.15
N VAL A 132 -16.58 5.04 7.12
CA VAL A 132 -15.39 4.18 7.15
C VAL A 132 -15.45 3.24 8.35
N TRP A 133 -15.08 1.99 8.11
CA TRP A 133 -14.84 0.98 9.14
C TRP A 133 -13.34 0.68 9.17
N LEU A 134 -12.67 1.23 10.17
CA LEU A 134 -11.23 1.05 10.37
C LEU A 134 -10.97 -0.38 10.91
N PRO A 135 -10.22 -1.23 10.19
CA PRO A 135 -9.87 -2.55 10.69
C PRO A 135 -8.79 -2.42 11.76
N LEU A 136 -9.18 -2.67 12.99
CA LEU A 136 -8.31 -2.87 14.16
C LEU A 136 -8.22 -4.35 14.47
N PHE A 137 -7.37 -4.73 15.41
CA PHE A 137 -7.25 -6.11 15.85
C PHE A 137 -7.37 -6.24 17.35
N GLU A 138 -7.87 -7.36 17.83
CA GLU A 138 -7.90 -7.73 19.25
C GLU A 138 -7.34 -9.15 19.44
N PRO A 139 -6.87 -9.52 20.65
CA PRO A 139 -6.42 -10.88 20.92
C PRO A 139 -7.49 -11.93 20.59
N ASP A 140 -7.10 -12.99 19.89
CA ASP A 140 -7.96 -14.14 19.61
C ASP A 140 -7.65 -15.26 20.62
N SER A 141 -8.40 -15.29 21.73
CA SER A 141 -8.20 -16.25 22.83
C SER A 141 -8.35 -17.71 22.42
N ASP A 142 -9.06 -17.97 21.33
CA ASP A 142 -9.36 -19.32 20.85
C ASP A 142 -8.24 -19.89 19.97
N ARG A 143 -7.19 -19.09 19.70
CA ARG A 143 -6.11 -19.42 18.79
C ARG A 143 -4.77 -19.39 19.51
N SER A 144 -4.00 -20.47 19.39
CA SER A 144 -2.65 -20.53 19.94
C SER A 144 -1.74 -19.50 19.25
N PRO A 145 -0.82 -18.86 20.01
CA PRO A 145 0.23 -18.04 19.44
C PRO A 145 1.00 -18.80 18.37
N ARG A 146 1.45 -18.09 17.34
CA ARG A 146 2.18 -18.67 16.21
C ARG A 146 3.53 -17.99 16.09
N GLU A 147 4.57 -18.77 15.77
CA GLU A 147 5.88 -18.19 15.51
C GLU A 147 5.83 -17.22 14.32
N PRO A 148 6.46 -16.03 14.46
CA PRO A 148 6.52 -15.04 13.40
C PRO A 148 7.28 -15.57 12.17
N ALA A 149 6.93 -15.08 10.99
CA ALA A 149 7.38 -15.56 9.68
C ALA A 149 8.74 -14.96 9.28
N LEU A 150 9.62 -14.69 10.24
CA LEU A 150 10.89 -14.02 9.95
C LEU A 150 11.74 -14.89 9.00
N GLY A 151 11.98 -14.39 7.78
CA GLY A 151 12.90 -14.98 6.81
C GLY A 151 12.29 -15.83 5.69
N ASP A 152 11.16 -16.51 5.94
CA ASP A 152 10.60 -17.49 4.98
C ASP A 152 9.59 -16.89 3.99
N VAL A 153 9.22 -15.63 4.20
CA VAL A 153 8.19 -14.98 3.40
C VAL A 153 8.82 -13.93 2.50
N HIS A 154 8.78 -14.17 1.19
CA HIS A 154 9.12 -13.15 0.22
C HIS A 154 8.09 -12.02 0.30
N VAL A 155 8.50 -10.89 0.90
CA VAL A 155 7.78 -9.61 0.83
C VAL A 155 8.44 -8.84 -0.32
N PRO A 156 7.72 -8.55 -1.42
CA PRO A 156 8.24 -7.71 -2.48
C PRO A 156 8.62 -6.34 -1.89
N SER A 157 9.92 -6.10 -1.73
CA SER A 157 10.48 -4.87 -1.19
C SER A 157 11.32 -4.24 -2.29
N HIS A 158 11.13 -2.94 -2.53
CA HIS A 158 12.06 -2.19 -3.39
C HIS A 158 13.44 -2.04 -2.78
N ASP A 159 13.53 -2.08 -1.46
CA ASP A 159 14.77 -1.76 -0.74
C ASP A 159 15.71 -2.97 -0.61
N ALA A 160 15.18 -4.19 -0.58
CA ALA A 160 15.97 -5.40 -0.34
C ALA A 160 17.04 -5.69 -1.41
N GLU A 161 16.89 -5.14 -2.62
CA GLU A 161 17.82 -5.32 -3.74
C GLU A 161 18.54 -4.02 -4.15
N ARG A 162 18.43 -2.97 -3.33
CA ARG A 162 18.98 -1.65 -3.64
C ARG A 162 20.50 -1.66 -3.40
N ALA A 163 21.27 -1.99 -4.44
CA ALA A 163 22.71 -1.78 -4.39
C ALA A 163 22.99 -0.27 -4.16
N PRO A 164 23.83 0.13 -3.19
CA PRO A 164 24.23 1.52 -3.05
C PRO A 164 24.96 1.95 -4.33
N ARG A 165 24.55 3.07 -4.94
CA ARG A 165 25.18 3.57 -6.17
C ARG A 165 25.82 4.93 -5.99
N THR A 166 26.96 5.06 -6.66
CA THR A 166 27.75 6.27 -6.82
C THR A 166 27.03 7.25 -7.74
N PHE A 167 26.81 8.47 -7.26
CA PHE A 167 26.34 9.59 -8.08
C PHE A 167 27.37 9.87 -9.17
N ASN A 168 27.05 9.57 -10.42
CA ASN A 168 27.85 10.03 -11.56
C ASN A 168 27.48 11.49 -11.83
N VAL A 169 28.25 12.42 -11.28
CA VAL A 169 28.10 13.85 -11.57
C VAL A 169 28.48 14.08 -13.04
N PRO A 170 27.56 14.54 -13.89
CA PRO A 170 27.90 14.84 -15.28
C PRO A 170 28.96 15.92 -15.36
N ARG A 171 29.87 15.81 -16.34
CA ARG A 171 30.81 16.89 -16.62
C ARG A 171 30.03 18.07 -17.20
N LEU A 172 30.19 19.25 -16.60
CA LEU A 172 29.50 20.50 -16.93
C LEU A 172 29.61 20.95 -18.41
N GLN A 173 30.47 20.31 -19.19
CA GLN A 173 30.80 20.65 -20.58
C GLN A 173 29.90 19.93 -21.59
N ASP A 174 29.18 18.87 -21.19
CA ASP A 174 28.28 18.11 -22.06
C ASP A 174 26.85 18.66 -21.97
N LYS A 175 26.39 19.28 -23.05
CA LYS A 175 25.00 19.72 -23.19
C LYS A 175 24.10 18.51 -23.45
N PHE A 176 23.50 17.95 -22.39
CA PHE A 176 22.57 16.82 -22.46
C PHE A 176 21.49 17.00 -23.53
N GLU A 177 20.95 18.21 -23.66
CA GLU A 177 19.93 18.60 -24.65
C GLU A 177 20.27 18.22 -26.11
N ARG A 178 21.56 18.03 -26.45
CA ARG A 178 21.99 17.63 -27.81
C ARG A 178 21.95 16.12 -28.07
N ASN A 179 21.80 15.32 -27.02
CA ASN A 179 21.80 13.86 -27.08
C ASN A 179 20.45 13.27 -26.63
N VAL A 180 19.36 14.05 -26.63
CA VAL A 180 18.02 13.60 -26.25
C VAL A 180 17.20 13.30 -27.50
N VAL A 181 16.49 12.18 -27.47
CA VAL A 181 15.49 11.80 -28.46
C VAL A 181 14.19 11.41 -27.76
N ILE A 182 13.06 11.59 -28.43
CA ILE A 182 11.82 10.91 -28.06
C ILE A 182 11.82 9.60 -28.84
N SER A 183 12.10 8.50 -28.15
CA SER A 183 12.20 7.17 -28.77
C SER A 183 10.86 6.45 -28.87
N GLY A 184 9.88 6.80 -28.05
CA GLY A 184 8.54 6.21 -28.11
C GLY A 184 7.46 7.09 -27.50
N ILE A 185 6.22 6.87 -27.90
CA ILE A 185 5.02 7.56 -27.42
C ILE A 185 3.93 6.56 -27.04
N GLY A 186 3.21 6.85 -25.95
CA GLY A 186 2.13 6.01 -25.46
C GLY A 186 0.97 6.84 -24.94
N MET A 187 -0.24 6.33 -25.18
CA MET A 187 -1.47 6.94 -24.69
C MET A 187 -2.37 5.85 -24.10
N SER A 188 -2.96 6.12 -22.95
CA SER A 188 -3.96 5.25 -22.37
C SER A 188 -5.33 5.46 -22.99
N GLN A 189 -6.33 4.71 -22.52
CA GLN A 189 -7.71 5.00 -22.87
C GLN A 189 -8.10 6.39 -22.35
N VAL A 190 -8.73 7.19 -23.22
CA VAL A 190 -9.22 8.52 -22.89
C VAL A 190 -10.75 8.51 -22.93
N GLY A 191 -11.38 8.92 -21.85
CA GLY A 191 -12.83 8.97 -21.77
C GLY A 191 -13.35 9.32 -20.38
N ARG A 192 -14.67 9.47 -20.28
CA ARG A 192 -15.35 9.70 -19.00
C ARG A 192 -15.84 8.38 -18.43
N ARG A 193 -15.75 8.23 -17.10
CA ARG A 193 -16.27 7.07 -16.36
C ARG A 193 -15.79 5.73 -16.94
N LEU A 194 -14.50 5.65 -17.25
CA LEU A 194 -13.90 4.44 -17.84
C LEU A 194 -13.97 3.21 -16.92
N GLY A 195 -14.32 3.37 -15.64
CA GLY A 195 -14.26 2.29 -14.67
C GLY A 195 -12.82 1.78 -14.47
N ARG A 196 -11.84 2.62 -14.78
CA ARG A 196 -10.42 2.33 -14.66
C ARG A 196 -9.80 3.20 -13.58
N ASP A 197 -8.97 2.58 -12.76
CA ASP A 197 -8.10 3.28 -11.83
C ASP A 197 -7.16 4.25 -12.59
N PRO A 198 -7.04 5.52 -12.16
CA PRO A 198 -6.17 6.50 -12.82
C PRO A 198 -4.70 6.08 -12.90
N LEU A 199 -4.16 5.44 -11.85
CA LEU A 199 -2.79 4.93 -11.88
C LEU A 199 -2.65 3.79 -12.91
N GLY A 200 -3.65 2.92 -13.01
CA GLY A 200 -3.73 1.91 -14.06
C GLY A 200 -3.67 2.52 -15.47
N LEU A 201 -4.41 3.61 -15.71
CA LEU A 201 -4.33 4.34 -16.99
C LEU A 201 -2.94 4.94 -17.23
N MET A 202 -2.29 5.51 -16.21
CA MET A 202 -0.93 6.02 -16.33
C MET A 202 0.05 4.91 -16.70
N VAL A 203 -0.05 3.76 -16.02
CA VAL A 203 0.76 2.57 -16.29
C VAL A 203 0.57 2.07 -17.72
N ASP A 204 -0.66 2.01 -18.22
CA ASP A 204 -0.93 1.56 -19.59
C ASP A 204 -0.28 2.49 -20.63
N ALA A 205 -0.35 3.82 -20.41
CA ALA A 205 0.34 4.78 -21.27
C ALA A 205 1.86 4.62 -21.25
N CYS A 206 2.46 4.43 -20.06
CA CYS A 206 3.89 4.20 -19.92
C CYS A 206 4.34 2.91 -20.61
N LEU A 207 3.60 1.81 -20.42
CA LEU A 207 3.92 0.53 -21.07
C LEU A 207 3.84 0.63 -22.60
N ALA A 208 2.83 1.32 -23.13
CA ALA A 208 2.72 1.56 -24.56
C ALA A 208 3.90 2.39 -25.11
N ALA A 209 4.35 3.42 -24.38
CA ALA A 209 5.48 4.25 -24.79
C ALA A 209 6.80 3.47 -24.81
N VAL A 210 7.01 2.59 -23.81
CA VAL A 210 8.21 1.74 -23.71
C VAL A 210 8.23 0.70 -24.83
N ASP A 211 7.09 0.10 -25.14
CA ASP A 211 6.92 -0.84 -26.25
C ASP A 211 7.17 -0.17 -27.62
N ASP A 212 6.62 1.03 -27.84
CA ASP A 212 6.84 1.82 -29.05
C ASP A 212 8.32 2.19 -29.27
N ALA A 213 9.06 2.40 -28.17
CA ALA A 213 10.50 2.62 -28.19
C ALA A 213 11.32 1.34 -28.46
N GLY A 214 10.70 0.16 -28.46
CA GLY A 214 11.39 -1.13 -28.55
C GLY A 214 12.23 -1.46 -27.30
N LEU A 215 11.86 -0.90 -26.15
CA LEU A 215 12.55 -1.07 -24.87
C LEU A 215 11.76 -1.97 -23.93
N THR A 216 12.35 -2.29 -22.78
CA THR A 216 11.69 -2.96 -21.66
C THR A 216 11.68 -2.06 -20.43
N ILE A 217 10.83 -2.35 -19.45
CA ILE A 217 10.81 -1.61 -18.17
C ILE A 217 12.16 -1.69 -17.44
N ALA A 218 12.94 -2.75 -17.66
CA ALA A 218 14.28 -2.88 -17.07
C ALA A 218 15.30 -1.90 -17.67
N ASP A 219 15.05 -1.35 -18.86
CA ASP A 219 15.90 -0.35 -19.51
C ASP A 219 15.60 1.08 -19.01
N ILE A 220 14.55 1.25 -18.20
CA ILE A 220 14.13 2.55 -17.67
C ILE A 220 14.85 2.82 -16.35
N ASP A 221 15.66 3.87 -16.34
CA ASP A 221 16.47 4.29 -15.22
C ASP A 221 15.98 5.63 -14.62
N GLY A 222 14.77 6.04 -14.98
CA GLY A 222 14.26 7.37 -14.67
C GLY A 222 12.78 7.58 -14.99
N LEU A 223 12.06 8.31 -14.13
CA LEU A 223 10.66 8.68 -14.33
C LEU A 223 10.36 10.15 -14.02
N SER A 224 10.07 10.96 -15.05
CA SER A 224 9.71 12.37 -14.89
C SER A 224 8.23 12.55 -15.22
N SER A 225 7.57 13.48 -14.53
CA SER A 225 6.17 13.81 -14.79
C SER A 225 6.01 15.32 -14.83
N TYR A 226 5.19 15.79 -15.78
CA TYR A 226 4.79 17.19 -15.90
C TYR A 226 3.26 17.29 -15.81
N PRO A 227 2.70 18.31 -15.12
CA PRO A 227 3.37 19.38 -14.36
C PRO A 227 3.95 18.98 -12.98
N GLY A 228 3.99 17.69 -12.64
CA GLY A 228 4.59 17.19 -11.39
C GLY A 228 3.68 17.32 -10.17
N ALA A 229 4.05 16.66 -9.07
CA ALA A 229 3.19 16.52 -7.89
C ALA A 229 2.81 17.87 -7.22
N ALA A 230 3.70 18.87 -7.26
CA ALA A 230 3.52 20.14 -6.57
C ALA A 230 2.43 21.04 -7.17
N LEU A 231 2.20 20.97 -8.49
CA LEU A 231 1.18 21.80 -9.17
C LEU A 231 -0.23 21.19 -9.07
N PHE A 232 -0.36 19.89 -8.75
CA PHE A 232 -1.64 19.18 -8.69
C PHE A 232 -2.16 18.87 -7.27
N ALA A 233 -1.35 19.08 -6.23
CA ALA A 233 -1.79 18.95 -4.84
C ALA A 233 -2.98 19.88 -4.47
N LEU A 234 -3.31 20.83 -5.35
CA LEU A 234 -4.41 21.79 -5.16
C LEU A 234 -5.75 21.36 -5.77
N ASN A 235 -5.81 20.33 -6.66
CA ASN A 235 -7.05 19.97 -7.35
C ASN A 235 -7.15 18.46 -7.65
N GLY A 236 -7.71 17.69 -6.71
CA GLY A 236 -8.51 16.48 -6.99
C GLY A 236 -7.90 15.37 -7.86
N SER A 237 -6.58 15.25 -7.92
CA SER A 237 -5.91 14.24 -8.73
C SER A 237 -5.80 12.93 -7.95
N ASN A 238 -6.68 11.98 -8.23
CA ASN A 238 -6.61 10.63 -7.66
C ASN A 238 -5.37 9.89 -8.21
N GLY A 239 -4.30 9.77 -7.42
CA GLY A 239 -3.40 8.60 -7.45
C GLY A 239 -2.27 8.52 -8.49
N GLY A 240 -2.10 9.49 -9.40
CA GLY A 240 -1.05 9.47 -10.44
C GLY A 240 0.23 10.22 -10.03
N GLY A 241 0.97 9.71 -9.06
CA GLY A 241 2.28 10.26 -8.66
C GLY A 241 3.45 9.43 -9.18
N LEU A 242 4.66 10.00 -9.17
CA LEU A 242 5.89 9.27 -9.55
C LEU A 242 6.11 8.03 -8.68
N PHE A 243 5.94 8.14 -7.35
CA PHE A 243 6.17 7.01 -6.44
C PHE A 243 5.18 5.85 -6.64
N PRO A 244 3.86 6.06 -6.75
CA PRO A 244 2.93 4.99 -7.13
C PRO A 244 3.25 4.34 -8.48
N LEU A 245 3.71 5.13 -9.46
CA LEU A 245 4.11 4.61 -10.77
C LEU A 245 5.39 3.75 -10.68
N GLU A 246 6.41 4.25 -9.98
CA GLU A 246 7.65 3.53 -9.68
C GLU A 246 7.34 2.20 -8.99
N GLU A 247 6.47 2.21 -7.98
CA GLU A 247 5.99 1.01 -7.28
C GLU A 247 5.33 0.01 -8.20
N THR A 248 4.40 0.49 -9.01
CA THR A 248 3.58 -0.38 -9.85
C THR A 248 4.41 -1.00 -10.96
N LEU A 249 5.24 -0.20 -11.64
CA LEU A 249 6.11 -0.65 -12.73
C LEU A 249 7.36 -1.38 -12.23
N ARG A 250 7.77 -1.19 -10.96
CA ARG A 250 9.09 -1.63 -10.43
C ARG A 250 10.25 -1.05 -11.23
N VAL A 251 10.08 0.16 -11.75
CA VAL A 251 11.19 0.94 -12.29
C VAL A 251 12.11 1.32 -11.13
N ARG A 252 13.41 1.41 -11.41
CA ARG A 252 14.43 1.79 -10.42
C ARG A 252 15.10 3.08 -10.88
N PRO A 253 14.49 4.26 -10.65
CA PRO A 253 15.11 5.53 -11.03
C PRO A 253 16.49 5.66 -10.36
N VAL A 254 17.51 6.01 -11.14
CA VAL A 254 18.90 6.17 -10.68
C VAL A 254 19.40 7.62 -10.73
N TRP A 255 18.50 8.55 -11.07
CA TRP A 255 18.81 9.97 -11.22
C TRP A 255 18.75 10.78 -9.92
#